data_AF-A0A9Q0UW22-F1
#
_entry.id   AF-A0A9Q0UW22-F1
#
_cell.length_a   1.000
_cell.length_b   1.000
_cell.length_c   1.000
_cell.angle_alpha   90.00
_cell.angle_beta   90.00
_cell.angle_gamma   90.00
#
_symmetry.space_group_name_H-M   'P 1'
#
loop_
_entity.id
_entity.type
_entity.pdbx_description
1 polymer ?
#
loop_
_entity_poly.entity_id
_entity_poly.type
_entity_poly.pdbx_seq_one_letter_code
_entity_poly.pdbx_strand_id
1 'polypeptide(L)'
;MLKAKGIVQPTPIQVQGLPVILTGRDMIGIAFTGSGKTLVYCVSTDYDCFTGGDHDAPVDSIVCPSRELGRQTYEVVEQFLKII
;
A
#
# COMPACT_ATOMS: atom_id res chain seq x y z
N MET A 1 3.35 -0.93 -15.46
CA MET A 1 3.82 -2.04 -14.60
C MET A 1 2.67 -2.84 -13.97
N LEU A 2 1.57 -2.22 -13.49
CA LEU A 2 0.38 -2.94 -13.02
C LEU A 2 -0.13 -4.00 -14.02
N LYS A 3 -0.32 -3.61 -15.30
CA LYS A 3 -0.66 -4.55 -16.38
C LYS A 3 0.38 -5.66 -16.58
N ALA A 4 1.67 -5.36 -16.42
CA ALA A 4 2.76 -6.33 -16.54
C ALA A 4 2.78 -7.34 -15.37
N LYS A 5 2.27 -6.94 -14.20
CA LYS A 5 1.99 -7.81 -13.06
C LYS A 5 0.60 -8.47 -13.13
N GLY A 6 -0.11 -8.36 -14.26
CA GLY A 6 -1.46 -8.92 -14.45
C GLY A 6 -2.58 -8.15 -13.72
N ILE A 7 -2.27 -7.01 -13.11
CA ILE A 7 -3.25 -6.15 -12.45
C ILE A 7 -3.87 -5.25 -13.53
N VAL A 8 -4.94 -5.74 -14.13
CA VAL A 8 -5.67 -5.04 -15.21
C VAL A 8 -6.91 -4.32 -14.69
N GLN A 9 -7.53 -4.86 -13.63
CA GLN A 9 -8.66 -4.24 -12.93
C GLN A 9 -8.41 -4.26 -11.42
N PRO A 10 -8.83 -3.21 -10.70
CA PRO A 10 -8.71 -3.17 -9.25
C PRO A 10 -9.61 -4.25 -8.61
N THR A 11 -9.13 -4.87 -7.54
CA THR A 11 -9.94 -5.80 -6.75
C THR A 11 -10.97 -5.04 -5.91
N PRO A 12 -12.03 -5.71 -5.39
CA PRO A 12 -13.06 -5.02 -4.60
C PRO A 12 -12.51 -4.21 -3.41
N ILE A 13 -11.50 -4.75 -2.71
CA ILE A 13 -10.86 -4.03 -1.60
C ILE A 13 -10.03 -2.83 -2.06
N GLN A 14 -9.51 -2.84 -3.29
CA GLN A 14 -8.81 -1.68 -3.87
C GLN A 14 -9.79 -0.60 -4.33
N VAL A 15 -10.90 -1.00 -4.95
CA VAL A 15 -11.97 -0.08 -5.40
C VAL A 15 -12.53 0.72 -4.22
N GLN A 16 -12.76 0.06 -3.08
CA GLN A 16 -13.27 0.71 -1.87
C GLN A 16 -12.16 1.33 -1.02
N GLY A 17 -10.99 0.68 -1.00
CA GLY A 17 -9.81 1.02 -0.22
C GLY A 17 -9.21 2.36 -0.60
N LEU A 18 -8.80 2.47 -1.87
CA LEU A 18 -8.00 3.56 -2.40
C LEU A 18 -8.67 4.94 -2.22
N PRO A 19 -9.96 5.13 -2.53
CA PRO A 19 -10.58 6.45 -2.38
C PRO A 19 -10.61 6.94 -0.93
N VAL A 20 -10.77 6.04 0.04
CA VAL A 20 -10.86 6.43 1.46
C VAL A 20 -9.48 6.80 1.99
N ILE A 21 -8.44 5.99 1.72
CA ILE A 21 -7.09 6.29 2.20
C ILE A 21 -6.51 7.57 1.55
N LEU A 22 -6.80 7.82 0.26
CA LEU A 22 -6.35 9.02 -0.45
C LEU A 22 -7.04 10.30 0.07
N THR A 23 -8.13 10.17 0.83
CA THR A 23 -8.76 11.30 1.52
C THR A 23 -8.19 11.54 2.93
N GLY A 24 -7.15 10.80 3.33
CA GLY A 24 -6.54 10.90 4.65
C GLY A 24 -7.44 10.39 5.78
N ARG A 25 -8.39 9.49 5.48
CA ARG A 25 -9.29 8.92 6.48
C ARG A 25 -8.85 7.53 6.92
N ASP A 26 -9.05 7.26 8.20
CA ASP A 26 -8.84 5.94 8.77
C ASP A 26 -9.78 4.90 8.13
N MET A 27 -9.25 3.69 7.94
CA MET A 27 -9.97 2.56 7.36
C MET A 27 -9.77 1.28 8.18
N ILE A 28 -10.87 0.55 8.38
CA ILE A 28 -10.84 -0.86 8.75
C ILE A 28 -11.13 -1.71 7.51
N GLY A 29 -10.10 -2.35 6.96
CA GLY A 29 -10.22 -3.22 5.79
C GLY A 29 -10.37 -4.69 6.16
N ILE A 30 -11.56 -5.27 5.99
CA ILE A 30 -11.79 -6.71 6.21
C ILE A 30 -11.66 -7.44 4.88
N ALA A 31 -10.54 -8.13 4.67
CA ALA A 31 -10.32 -8.93 3.47
C ALA A 31 -9.35 -10.10 3.70
N PHE A 32 -9.54 -11.21 2.99
CA PHE A 32 -8.71 -12.42 3.08
C PHE A 32 -7.36 -12.27 2.33
N THR A 33 -6.35 -13.08 2.68
CA THR A 33 -5.03 -13.07 2.02
C THR A 33 -5.15 -13.34 0.51
N GLY A 34 -4.46 -12.57 -0.32
CA GLY A 34 -4.61 -12.63 -1.78
C GLY A 34 -5.72 -11.73 -2.35
N SER A 35 -6.46 -10.99 -1.51
CA SER A 35 -7.48 -10.04 -1.95
C SER A 35 -6.94 -8.79 -2.66
N GLY A 36 -5.62 -8.57 -2.68
CA GLY A 36 -4.99 -7.37 -3.25
C GLY A 36 -4.91 -6.17 -2.30
N LYS A 37 -5.23 -6.35 -1.01
CA LYS A 37 -5.17 -5.29 0.02
C LYS A 37 -3.78 -4.66 0.19
N THR A 38 -2.69 -5.37 -0.12
CA THR A 38 -1.32 -4.83 -0.01
C THR A 38 -1.09 -3.59 -0.87
N LEU A 39 -1.69 -3.53 -2.06
CA LEU A 39 -1.57 -2.36 -2.93
C LEU A 39 -2.24 -1.12 -2.34
N VAL A 40 -3.28 -1.31 -1.51
CA VAL A 40 -3.94 -0.19 -0.80
C VAL A 40 -2.94 0.44 0.18
N TYR A 41 -2.24 -0.36 0.98
CA TYR A 41 -1.21 0.16 1.90
C TYR A 41 -0.03 0.81 1.17
N CYS A 42 0.36 0.32 -0.01
CA CYS A 42 1.49 0.90 -0.75
C CYS A 42 1.19 2.32 -1.24
N VAL A 43 -0.06 2.60 -1.61
CA VAL A 43 -0.48 3.90 -2.15
C VAL A 43 -0.62 4.95 -1.05
N SER A 44 -0.98 4.56 0.18
CA SER A 44 -1.00 5.52 1.31
C SER A 44 0.39 6.06 1.60
N THR A 45 1.40 5.18 1.62
CA THR A 45 2.79 5.57 1.88
C THR A 45 3.30 6.63 0.91
N ASP A 46 2.96 6.50 -0.38
CA ASP A 46 3.40 7.44 -1.42
C ASP A 46 2.70 8.80 -1.31
N TYR A 47 1.38 8.81 -1.08
CA TYR A 47 0.61 10.04 -0.90
C TYR A 47 1.15 10.90 0.26
N ASP A 48 1.52 10.27 1.38
CA ASP A 48 2.08 10.97 2.52
C ASP A 48 3.53 11.44 2.24
N CYS A 49 4.34 10.66 1.50
CA CYS A 49 5.69 11.07 1.07
C CYS A 49 5.69 12.29 0.15
N PHE A 50 4.70 12.42 -0.75
CA PHE A 50 4.61 13.56 -1.66
C PHE A 50 4.09 14.84 -1.00
N THR A 51 3.46 14.74 0.18
CA THR A 51 2.80 15.86 0.86
C THR A 51 3.55 16.38 2.09
N GLY A 52 4.57 15.66 2.59
CA GLY A 52 5.38 16.03 3.76
C GLY A 52 6.79 16.55 3.43
N GLY A 53 7.18 17.67 4.05
CA GLY A 53 8.54 18.25 3.98
C GLY A 53 9.56 17.61 4.94
N ASP A 54 10.83 17.99 4.78
CA ASP A 54 12.07 17.56 5.46
C ASP A 54 12.14 16.09 5.93
N HIS A 55 12.87 15.28 5.14
CA HIS A 55 12.95 13.81 5.21
C HIS A 55 13.92 13.25 6.27
N ASP A 56 13.92 13.78 7.50
CA ASP A 56 14.76 13.23 8.59
C ASP A 56 14.09 12.08 9.38
N ALA A 57 12.82 11.75 9.11
CA ALA A 57 12.07 10.69 9.78
C ALA A 57 11.25 9.82 8.80
N PRO A 58 10.90 8.56 9.17
CA PRO A 58 10.00 7.72 8.38
C PRO A 58 8.63 8.39 8.22
N VAL A 59 8.15 8.50 6.97
CA VAL A 59 6.87 9.16 6.65
C VAL A 59 5.67 8.24 6.92
N ASP A 60 5.83 6.92 6.78
CA ASP A 60 4.77 5.93 7.02
C ASP A 60 5.36 4.65 7.65
N SER A 61 4.52 3.84 8.29
CA SER A 61 4.89 2.56 8.89
C SER A 61 3.85 1.47 8.66
N ILE A 62 4.33 0.30 8.22
CA ILE A 62 3.50 -0.90 8.06
C ILE A 62 3.89 -1.92 9.13
N VAL A 63 2.95 -2.26 10.01
CA VAL A 63 3.18 -3.22 11.10
C VAL A 63 2.64 -4.60 10.72
N CYS A 64 3.47 -5.63 10.88
CA CYS A 64 3.13 -7.01 10.56
C CYS A 64 3.24 -7.91 11.81
N PRO A 65 2.40 -8.96 11.94
CA PRO A 65 2.42 -9.88 13.07
C PRO A 65 3.64 -10.83 13.10
N SER A 66 4.36 -10.97 11.99
CA SER A 66 5.56 -11.82 11.92
C SER A 66 6.62 -11.21 11.01
N ARG A 67 7.89 -11.59 11.25
CA ARG A 67 9.03 -11.17 10.43
C ARG A 67 8.88 -11.62 8.97
N GLU A 68 8.39 -12.84 8.76
CA GLU A 68 8.22 -13.40 7.43
C GLU A 68 7.18 -12.62 6.62
N LEU A 69 6.05 -12.25 7.24
CA LEU A 69 5.02 -11.44 6.60
C LEU A 69 5.49 -10.00 6.37
N GLY A 70 6.29 -9.45 7.29
CA GLY A 70 6.97 -8.17 7.11
C GLY A 70 7.89 -8.17 5.88
N ARG A 71 8.72 -9.20 5.73
CA ARG A 71 9.61 -9.36 4.56
C ARG A 71 8.82 -9.47 3.25
N GLN A 72 7.77 -10.29 3.22
CA GLN A 72 6.91 -10.41 2.03
C GLN A 72 6.24 -9.09 1.68
N THR A 73 5.75 -8.36 2.68
CA THR A 73 5.14 -7.04 2.47
C THR A 73 6.15 -6.04 1.96
N TYR A 74 7.35 -6.00 2.55
CA TYR A 74 8.47 -5.16 2.10
C TYR A 74 8.82 -5.41 0.63
N GLU A 75 8.95 -6.66 0.19
CA GLU A 75 9.26 -6.99 -1.20
C GLU A 75 8.18 -6.50 -2.17
N VAL A 76 6.92 -6.59 -1.77
CA VAL A 76 5.80 -6.08 -2.56
C VAL A 76 5.84 -4.55 -2.63
N VAL A 77 6.01 -3.88 -1.49
CA VAL A 77 6.11 -2.42 -1.39
C VAL A 77 7.30 -1.90 -2.20
N GLU A 78 8.48 -2.50 -2.07
CA GLU A 78 9.69 -2.10 -2.80
C GLU A 78 9.50 -2.23 -4.32
N GLN A 79 8.79 -3.28 -4.76
CA GLN A 79 8.43 -3.45 -6.17
C GLN A 79 7.46 -2.39 -6.68
N PHE A 80 6.61 -1.82 -5.82
CA PHE A 80 5.65 -0.79 -6.21
C PHE A 80 6.21 0.64 -6.05
N LEU A 81 7.10 0.89 -5.08
CA LEU A 81 7.72 2.20 -4.84
C LEU A 81 8.91 2.52 -5.75
N LYS A 82 9.65 1.52 -6.27
CA LYS A 82 10.74 1.73 -7.26
C LYS A 82 10.26 2.29 -8.62
N ILE A 83 9.00 2.69 -8.74
CA ILE A 83 8.29 2.97 -10.00
C ILE A 83 7.84 4.42 -10.10
N ILE A 84 7.95 5.21 -9.05
CA ILE A 84 7.53 6.62 -9.02
C ILE A 84 8.74 7.51 -8.78
#